data_AF-A0A841KUM7-F1
#
_entry.id   AF-A0A841KUM7-F1
#
_cell.length_a   1.000
_cell.length_b   1.000
_cell.length_c   1.000
_cell.angle_alpha   90.00
_cell.angle_beta   90.00
_cell.angle_gamma   90.00
#
_symmetry.space_group_name_H-M   'P 1'
#
loop_
_entity.id
_entity.type
_entity.pdbx_description
1 polymer ?
#
loop_
_entity_poly.entity_id
_entity_poly.type
_entity_poly.pdbx_seq_one_letter_code
_entity_poly.pdbx_strand_id
1 'polypeptide(L)' 'MEEKQLMDVIERFISLCDDLLKNGSITETQYVEMTCRKKEFLKSIA' A
#
# COMPACT_ATOMS: atom_id res chain seq x y z
N MET A 1 10.85 9.57 14.24
CA MET A 1 11.66 8.37 13.89
C MET A 1 10.73 7.19 13.62
N GLU A 2 9.80 6.91 14.52
CA GLU A 2 8.78 5.86 14.36
C GLU A 2 7.82 6.11 13.18
N GLU A 3 7.41 7.37 12.95
CA GLU A 3 6.52 7.73 11.84
C GLU A 3 7.13 7.42 10.46
N LYS A 4 8.42 7.75 10.26
CA LYS A 4 9.14 7.41 9.01
C LYS A 4 9.21 5.90 8.79
N GLN A 5 9.45 5.13 9.84
CA GLN A 5 9.47 3.66 9.75
C GLN A 5 8.09 3.11 9.38
N LEU A 6 7.02 3.69 9.93
CA LEU A 6 5.65 3.32 9.56
C LEU A 6 5.36 3.63 8.09
N MET A 7 5.76 4.81 7.60
CA MET A 7 5.62 5.18 6.19
C MET A 7 6.35 4.20 5.28
N ASP A 8 7.62 3.88 5.58
CA ASP A 8 8.42 2.93 4.80
C ASP A 8 7.75 1.55 4.73
N VAL A 9 7.17 1.08 5.84
CA VAL A 9 6.45 -0.21 5.87
C VAL A 9 5.20 -0.17 5.00
N ILE A 10 4.45 0.93 5.05
CA ILE A 10 3.24 1.10 4.23
C ILE A 10 3.59 1.17 2.75
N GLU A 11 4.63 1.91 2.36
CA GLU A 11 5.08 2.00 0.97
C GLU A 11 5.55 0.64 0.43
N ARG A 12 6.29 -0.13 1.23
CA ARG A 12 6.68 -1.50 0.88
C ARG A 12 5.49 -2.43 0.74
N PHE A 13 4.49 -2.30 1.61
CA PHE A 13 3.25 -3.07 1.53
C PHE A 13 2.47 -2.75 0.25
N ILE A 14 2.37 -1.48 -0.13
CA ILE A 14 1.73 -1.07 -1.39
C ILE A 14 2.50 -1.62 -2.58
N SER A 15 3.84 -1.53 -2.58
CA SER A 15 4.68 -2.09 -3.64
C SER A 15 4.49 -3.60 -3.80
N LEU A 16 4.39 -4.34 -2.69
CA LEU A 16 4.05 -5.76 -2.72
C LEU A 16 2.69 -6.02 -3.37
N CYS A 17 1.67 -5.20 -3.04
CA CYS A 17 0.36 -5.31 -3.66
C CYS A 17 0.40 -5.01 -5.16
N ASP A 18 1.24 -4.07 -5.60
CA ASP A 18 1.44 -3.74 -7.02
C ASP A 18 2.00 -4.96 -7.78
N ASP A 19 3.01 -5.63 -7.22
CA ASP A 19 3.60 -6.84 -7.80
C ASP A 19 2.58 -7.99 -7.87
N LEU A 20 1.80 -8.19 -6.80
CA LEU A 20 0.76 -9.22 -6.78
C LEU A 20 -0.34 -8.95 -7.82
N LEU A 21 -0.75 -7.70 -8.01
CA LEU A 21 -1.73 -7.33 -9.03
C LEU A 21 -1.16 -7.54 -10.43
N LYS A 22 0.07 -7.08 -10.68
CA LYS A 22 0.76 -7.25 -11.97
C LYS A 22 0.92 -8.72 -12.36
N ASN A 23 1.16 -9.59 -11.38
CA ASN A 23 1.29 -11.03 -11.59
C ASN A 23 -0.07 -11.77 -11.62
N GLY A 24 -1.19 -11.05 -11.51
CA GLY A 24 -2.53 -11.65 -11.50
C GLY A 24 -2.85 -12.49 -10.26
N SER A 25 -2.06 -12.35 -9.18
CA SER A 25 -2.26 -13.08 -7.92
C SER A 25 -3.41 -12.54 -7.09
N ILE A 26 -3.75 -11.26 -7.28
CA ILE A 26 -4.91 -10.61 -6.67
C ILE A 26 -5.68 -9.84 -7.75
N THR A 27 -6.98 -9.65 -7.53
CA THR A 27 -7.82 -8.83 -8.40
C THR A 27 -7.65 -7.34 -8.10
N GLU A 28 -8.09 -6.49 -9.02
CA GLU A 28 -8.13 -5.04 -8.81
C GLU A 28 -8.96 -4.66 -7.57
N THR A 29 -10.10 -5.33 -7.35
CA THR A 29 -10.93 -5.13 -6.15
C THR A 29 -10.16 -5.43 -4.87
N GLN A 30 -9.47 -6.57 -4.80
CA GLN A 30 -8.66 -6.95 -3.64
C GLN A 30 -7.51 -5.95 -3.41
N TYR A 31 -6.85 -5.51 -4.48
CA TYR A 31 -5.82 -4.49 -4.42
C TYR A 31 -6.34 -3.17 -3.82
N VAL A 32 -7.51 -2.70 -4.27
CA VAL A 32 -8.14 -1.47 -3.76
C VAL A 32 -8.48 -1.62 -2.28
N GLU A 33 -9.12 -2.72 -1.88
CA GLU A 33 -9.46 -2.98 -0.46
C GLU A 33 -8.21 -2.96 0.44
N MET A 34 -7.11 -3.55 -0.01
CA MET A 34 -5.88 -3.63 0.77
C MET A 34 -5.13 -2.30 0.83
N THR A 35 -5.13 -1.50 -0.24
CA THR A 35 -4.26 -0.31 -0.37
C THR A 35 -4.95 1.03 -0.14
N CYS A 36 -6.27 1.15 -0.31
CA CYS A 36 -6.99 2.43 -0.33
C CYS A 36 -6.71 3.29 0.93
N ARG A 37 -7.03 2.78 2.12
CA ARG A 37 -6.82 3.50 3.39
C ARG A 37 -5.34 3.81 3.69
N LYS A 38 -4.43 2.99 3.18
CA LYS A 38 -2.97 3.19 3.35
C LYS A 38 -2.50 4.36 2.51
N LYS A 39 -2.95 4.43 1.25
CA LYS A 39 -2.68 5.56 0.35
C LYS A 39 -3.30 6.84 0.89
N GLU A 40 -4.50 6.78 1.44
CA GLU A 40 -5.14 7.93 2.12
C GLU A 40 -4.33 8.39 3.32
N PHE A 41 -3.88 7.47 4.17
CA PHE A 41 -3.03 7.79 5.32
C PHE A 41 -1.73 8.49 4.87
N LEU A 42 -1.00 7.95 3.89
CA LEU A 42 0.22 8.57 3.39
C LEU A 42 -0.01 9.98 2.84
N LYS A 43 -1.15 10.23 2.17
CA LYS A 43 -1.53 11.57 1.69
C LYS A 43 -1.86 12.55 2.83
N SER A 44 -2.34 12.05 3.97
CA SER A 44 -2.73 12.92 5.10
C SER A 44 -1.54 13.47 5.89
N ILE A 45 -0.36 12.87 5.71
CA ILE A 45 0.87 13.20 6.43
C ILE A 45 1.97 13.79 5.54
N ALA A 46 1.78 13.77 4.21
CA ALA A 46 2.68 14.36 3.21
C ALA A 46 2.26 15.79 2.86
#